data_AF-A0A2M7DSC3-F1
#
_entry.id   AF-A0A2M7DSC3-F1
#
_cell.length_a   1.000
_cell.length_b   1.000
_cell.length_c   1.000
_cell.angle_alpha   90.00
_cell.angle_beta   90.00
_cell.angle_gamma   90.00
#
_symmetry.space_group_name_H-M   'P 1'
#
loop_
_entity.id
_entity.type
_entity.pdbx_description
1 polymer ?
#
loop_
_entity_poly.entity_id
_entity_poly.type
_entity_poly.pdbx_seq_one_letter_code
_entity_poly.pdbx_strand_id
1 'polypeptide(L)'
;MRILSIRKGFQADHSSTSYEFFAIDKPLTRSERENVAKLSSRARPTKRRVSFIYHGDWNDLPGGWEQLMEKYYDVMYSESYDWWT
;
A
#
# COMPACT_ATOMS: atom_id res chain seq x y z
N MET A 1 -11.54 7.27 -11.21
CA MET A 1 -11.28 5.92 -10.66
C MET A 1 -12.38 5.57 -9.67
N ARG A 2 -12.96 4.36 -9.70
CA ARG A 2 -14.09 3.95 -8.83
C ARG A 2 -13.60 2.84 -7.90
N ILE A 3 -13.56 3.09 -6.59
CA ILE A 3 -13.26 2.07 -5.58
C ILE A 3 -14.41 1.04 -5.60
N LEU A 4 -14.10 -0.23 -5.88
CA LEU A 4 -15.12 -1.27 -6.06
C LEU A 4 -15.64 -1.85 -4.74
N SER A 5 -14.78 -1.94 -3.71
CA SER A 5 -15.16 -2.46 -2.39
C SER A 5 -14.06 -2.17 -1.37
N ILE A 6 -14.44 -1.92 -0.11
CA ILE A 6 -13.54 -1.89 1.05
C ILE A 6 -14.10 -2.89 2.06
N ARG A 7 -13.30 -3.85 2.51
CA ARG A 7 -13.67 -4.80 3.57
C ARG A 7 -12.70 -4.65 4.74
N LYS A 8 -13.22 -4.59 5.96
CA LYS A 8 -12.46 -4.55 7.21
C LYS A 8 -12.73 -5.85 7.99
N GLY A 9 -11.70 -6.61 8.36
CA GLY A 9 -11.78 -7.81 9.21
C GLY A 9 -10.75 -7.73 10.34
N PHE A 10 -10.96 -8.43 11.47
CA PHE A 10 -10.17 -8.19 12.70
C PHE A 10 -9.93 -9.41 13.62
N GLN A 11 -8.66 -9.58 14.06
CA GLN A 11 -8.16 -9.88 15.43
C GLN A 11 -6.63 -10.15 15.35
N ALA A 12 -5.80 -9.25 15.88
CA ALA A 12 -4.35 -9.48 16.09
C ALA A 12 -3.85 -8.73 17.34
N ASP A 13 -2.69 -9.15 17.86
CA ASP A 13 -2.10 -8.75 19.14
C ASP A 13 -1.14 -7.54 19.06
N HIS A 14 -0.93 -6.94 17.87
CA HIS A 14 -0.05 -5.77 17.68
C HIS A 14 -0.64 -4.73 16.71
N SER A 15 -0.43 -3.43 16.97
CA SER A 15 -0.78 -2.38 16.01
C SER A 15 0.17 -2.40 14.82
N SER A 16 -0.36 -2.72 13.65
CA SER A 16 0.40 -2.73 12.41
C SER A 16 -0.50 -2.37 11.24
N THR A 17 0.07 -1.64 10.28
CA THR A 17 -0.60 -1.31 9.03
C THR A 17 0.23 -1.88 7.88
N SER A 18 -0.39 -2.72 7.07
CA SER A 18 0.18 -3.25 5.84
C SER A 18 -0.57 -2.67 4.65
N TYR A 19 0.17 -2.33 3.59
CA TYR A 19 -0.39 -2.00 2.29
C TYR A 19 0.26 -2.89 1.23
N GLU A 20 -0.55 -3.44 0.33
CA GLU A 20 -0.09 -4.18 -0.82
C GLU A 20 -0.78 -3.64 -2.08
N PHE A 21 0.01 -3.28 -3.08
CA PHE A 21 -0.47 -2.70 -4.32
C PHE A 21 -0.14 -3.60 -5.49
N PHE A 22 -1.06 -3.72 -6.45
CA PHE A 22 -0.93 -4.58 -7.62
C PHE A 22 -1.26 -3.83 -8.90
N ALA A 23 -0.41 -4.01 -9.91
CA ALA A 23 -0.65 -3.56 -11.28
C ALA A 23 -1.02 -4.78 -12.13
N ILE A 24 -2.27 -4.80 -12.61
CA ILE A 24 -2.88 -5.89 -13.36
C ILE A 24 -2.64 -5.65 -14.86
N ASP A 25 -3.04 -4.47 -15.33
CA ASP A 25 -3.08 -4.18 -16.76
C ASP A 25 -1.72 -3.72 -17.29
N LYS A 26 -1.02 -2.89 -16.51
CA LYS A 26 0.20 -2.20 -16.95
C LYS A 26 1.35 -2.42 -15.96
N PRO A 27 2.32 -3.30 -16.27
CA PRO A 27 3.50 -3.45 -15.43
C PRO A 27 4.33 -2.16 -15.40
N LEU A 28 4.83 -1.79 -14.22
CA LEU A 28 5.66 -0.60 -14.02
C LEU A 28 6.96 -0.68 -14.81
N THR A 29 7.23 0.39 -15.53
CA THR A 29 8.52 0.70 -16.15
C THR A 29 9.61 0.90 -15.10
N ARG A 30 10.87 0.94 -15.54
CA ARG A 30 12.00 1.17 -14.63
C ARG A 30 11.89 2.53 -13.92
N SER A 31 11.54 3.58 -14.64
CA SER A 31 11.41 4.93 -14.08
C SER A 31 10.29 5.02 -13.04
N GLU A 32 9.15 4.36 -13.31
CA GLU A 32 8.03 4.33 -12.35
C GLU A 32 8.41 3.58 -11.07
N ARG A 33 9.15 2.47 -11.17
CA ARG A 33 9.67 1.77 -9.97
C ARG A 33 10.65 2.65 -9.20
N GLU A 34 11.52 3.39 -9.87
CA GLU A 34 12.45 4.32 -9.21
C GLU A 34 11.69 5.46 -8.50
N ASN A 35 10.57 5.94 -9.06
CA ASN A 35 9.73 6.94 -8.41
C ASN A 35 9.01 6.37 -7.18
N VAL A 36 8.42 5.17 -7.29
CA VAL A 36 7.77 4.50 -6.15
C VAL A 36 8.79 4.21 -5.04
N ALA A 37 10.01 3.81 -5.38
CA ALA A 37 11.08 3.56 -4.41
C ALA A 37 11.52 4.82 -3.63
N LYS A 38 11.31 6.03 -4.18
CA LYS A 38 11.62 7.29 -3.50
C LYS A 38 10.58 7.70 -2.46
N LEU A 39 9.36 7.17 -2.54
CA LEU A 39 8.25 7.54 -1.63
C LEU A 39 8.49 7.04 -0.20
N SER A 40 9.18 5.90 -0.05
CA SER A 40 9.50 5.33 1.26
C SER A 40 10.73 4.45 1.15
N SER A 41 11.60 4.52 2.15
CA SER A 41 12.72 3.60 2.29
C SER A 41 12.28 2.13 2.45
N ARG A 42 11.01 1.90 2.80
CA ARG A 42 10.40 0.57 2.94
C ARG A 42 9.91 0.00 1.60
N ALA A 43 9.82 0.82 0.55
CA ALA A 43 9.29 0.41 -0.74
C ALA A 43 10.33 -0.44 -1.50
N ARG A 44 9.96 -1.68 -1.84
CA ARG A 44 10.71 -2.52 -2.78
C ARG A 44 9.84 -2.86 -4.00
N PRO A 45 9.59 -1.90 -4.89
CA PRO A 45 8.67 -2.09 -6.02
C PRO A 45 9.25 -3.05 -7.05
N THR A 46 8.44 -4.04 -7.41
CA THR A 46 8.64 -4.93 -8.56
C THR A 46 7.88 -4.37 -9.76
N LYS A 47 7.91 -5.08 -10.90
CA LYS A 47 7.13 -4.70 -12.09
C LYS A 47 5.62 -4.66 -11.85
N ARG A 48 5.09 -5.39 -10.85
CA ARG A 48 3.63 -5.52 -10.67
C ARG A 48 3.16 -5.32 -9.24
N ARG A 49 4.08 -5.15 -8.30
CA ARG A 49 3.75 -5.14 -6.88
C ARG A 49 4.69 -4.28 -6.07
N VAL A 50 4.16 -3.58 -5.08
CA VAL A 50 4.92 -3.03 -3.96
C VAL A 50 4.15 -3.30 -2.67
N SER A 51 4.87 -3.52 -1.57
CA SER A 51 4.31 -3.63 -0.24
C SER A 51 4.97 -2.64 0.71
N PHE A 52 4.18 -2.20 1.69
CA PHE A 52 4.63 -1.36 2.80
C PHE A 52 4.13 -2.01 4.09
N ILE A 53 5.02 -2.14 5.07
CA ILE A 53 4.70 -2.70 6.38
C ILE A 53 5.16 -1.70 7.43
N TYR A 54 4.22 -1.27 8.27
CA TYR A 54 4.43 -0.38 9.39
C TYR A 54 4.12 -1.13 10.68
N HIS A 55 5.12 -1.21 11.56
CA HIS A 55 5.00 -1.85 12.88
C HIS A 55 5.00 -0.76 13.95
N GLY A 56 3.99 -0.75 14.83
CA GLY A 56 3.90 0.16 15.96
C GLY A 56 3.62 1.62 15.58
N ASP A 57 2.75 2.24 16.39
CA ASP A 57 2.36 3.66 16.41
C ASP A 57 2.02 4.32 15.07
N TRP A 58 0.72 4.51 14.83
CA TRP A 58 0.08 5.57 14.02
C TRP A 58 0.79 6.00 12.72
N ASN A 59 1.47 5.07 12.05
CA ASN A 59 2.24 5.36 10.85
C ASN A 59 1.47 4.86 9.63
N ASP A 60 0.75 5.79 9.01
CA ASP A 60 0.20 5.60 7.67
C ASP A 60 1.25 5.90 6.59
N LEU A 61 0.94 5.48 5.37
CA LEU A 61 1.79 5.75 4.21
C LEU A 61 1.93 7.27 4.01
N PRO A 62 3.15 7.83 4.09
CA PRO A 62 3.34 9.27 4.02
C PRO A 62 2.92 9.81 2.65
N GLY A 63 2.01 10.79 2.66
CA GLY A 63 1.43 11.34 1.43
C GLY A 63 0.19 10.60 0.90
N GLY A 64 -0.29 9.57 1.62
CA GLY A 64 -1.48 8.82 1.27
C GLY A 64 -1.26 7.78 0.17
N TRP A 65 -2.13 6.77 0.12
CA TRP A 65 -2.07 5.69 -0.88
C TRP A 65 -2.73 6.06 -2.21
N GLU A 66 -3.49 7.15 -2.26
CA GLU A 66 -4.31 7.56 -3.40
C GLU A 66 -3.46 7.83 -4.64
N GLN A 67 -2.31 8.49 -4.48
CA GLN A 67 -1.41 8.79 -5.60
C GLN A 67 -0.79 7.54 -6.21
N LEU A 68 -0.57 6.49 -5.41
CA LEU A 68 -0.07 5.21 -5.89
C LEU A 68 -1.12 4.53 -6.78
N MET A 69 -2.38 4.59 -6.38
CA MET A 69 -3.50 4.05 -7.14
C MET A 69 -3.79 4.85 -8.41
N GLU A 70 -3.73 6.18 -8.35
CA GLU A 70 -4.01 7.01 -9.51
C GLU A 70 -2.97 6.82 -10.63
N LYS A 71 -1.70 6.63 -10.27
CA LYS A 71 -0.59 6.69 -11.22
C LYS A 71 0.01 5.33 -11.59
N TYR A 72 -0.01 4.36 -10.67
CA TYR A 72 0.85 3.18 -10.80
C TYR A 72 0.15 1.84 -10.60
N TYR A 73 -0.93 1.77 -9.83
CA TYR A 73 -1.51 0.50 -9.40
C TYR A 73 -3.04 0.48 -9.56
N ASP A 74 -3.56 -0.71 -9.89
CA ASP A 74 -4.98 -0.90 -10.16
C ASP A 74 -5.74 -1.38 -8.92
N VAL A 75 -5.05 -2.11 -8.04
CA VAL A 75 -5.62 -2.71 -6.82
C VAL A 75 -4.74 -2.38 -5.62
N MET A 76 -5.38 -2.00 -4.51
CA MET A 76 -4.77 -1.89 -3.20
C MET A 76 -5.51 -2.82 -2.23
N TYR A 77 -4.71 -3.54 -1.46
CA TYR A 77 -5.13 -4.24 -0.24
C TYR A 77 -4.47 -3.55 0.95
N SER A 78 -5.20 -3.36 2.04
CA SER A 78 -4.65 -2.81 3.28
C SER A 78 -5.21 -3.54 4.48
N GLU A 79 -4.35 -3.89 5.42
CA GLU A 79 -4.74 -4.39 6.74
C GLU A 79 -4.26 -3.38 7.77
N SER A 80 -5.15 -3.01 8.68
CA SER A 80 -4.79 -2.19 9.83
C SER A 80 -5.33 -2.86 11.07
N TYR A 81 -4.44 -3.06 12.03
CA TYR A 81 -4.76 -3.59 13.34
C TYR A 81 -4.70 -2.43 14.33
N ASP A 82 -5.87 -2.01 14.81
CA ASP A 82 -5.99 -1.03 15.89
C ASP A 82 -6.43 -1.72 17.19
N TRP A 83 -5.87 -1.32 18.33
CA TRP A 83 -6.41 -1.76 19.62
C TRP A 83 -7.53 -0.80 20.02
N TRP A 84 -8.61 -1.36 20.57
CA TRP A 84 -9.87 -0.72 20.99
C TRP A 84 -10.96 -0.57 19.90
N THR A 85 -11.97 -1.44 19.96
CA THR A 85 -13.37 -1.12 19.67
C THR A 85 -14.21 -1.49 20.89
#